data_AF-A0A7J0CK30-F1
#
_entry.id   AF-A0A7J0CK30-F1
#
_cell.length_a   1.000
_cell.length_b   1.000
_cell.length_c   1.000
_cell.angle_alpha   90.00
_cell.angle_beta   90.00
_cell.angle_gamma   90.00
#
_symmetry.space_group_name_H-M   'P 1'
#
loop_
_entity.id
_entity.type
_entity.pdbx_description
1 polymer ?
#
loop_
_entity_poly.entity_id
_entity_poly.type
_entity_poly.pdbx_seq_one_letter_code
_entity_poly.pdbx_strand_id
1 'polypeptide(L)'
;MIPAVSDPLYGERTSGARLPVRDDGGRAAASLPAPDDGERLAGALSALGVRPGDVLLVHGSLRSVGPVAGGPGAVLAALRRAVGREGTVVVPSFTPENSDTSPHYRARVRGLDAGAREAVRSSMPPFDPALTPAPSMGALAETVRTAVGARRSGHPQTSFAALGPRAAELLAGHRPDCHLGEDSPLARLYEADAGILLLGTGFDTCTAFHLGEYRRPGPRSAATGAWWPRGACGSGGSTRMSPWTTATSRPWAPPSRSPPGPVTSRRLRSGPHRAGSSGCGRPSTSPPSG
;
A
#
# COMPACT_ATOMS: atom_id res chain seq x y z
N MET A 1 52.30 -21.33 0.31
CA MET A 1 52.48 -20.02 0.98
C MET A 1 51.09 -19.58 1.42
N ILE A 2 50.89 -19.65 2.74
CA ILE A 2 49.64 -19.70 3.53
C ILE A 2 49.22 -18.24 3.91
N PRO A 3 47.97 -17.90 4.36
CA PRO A 3 46.75 -18.69 4.54
C PRO A 3 45.43 -18.08 3.99
N ALA A 4 44.42 -18.95 3.93
CA ALA A 4 43.00 -18.63 4.08
C ALA A 4 42.67 -18.20 5.52
N VAL A 5 41.88 -17.13 5.66
CA VAL A 5 41.26 -16.75 6.94
C VAL A 5 39.86 -17.38 7.02
N SER A 6 39.75 -18.35 7.90
CA SER A 6 38.49 -18.87 8.43
C SER A 6 38.06 -17.98 9.59
N ASP A 7 36.84 -17.45 9.58
CA ASP A 7 36.22 -16.89 10.79
C ASP A 7 34.82 -17.52 11.00
N PRO A 8 34.57 -18.20 12.14
CA PRO A 8 33.40 -19.04 12.34
C PRO A 8 32.34 -18.32 13.20
N LEU A 9 31.37 -17.64 12.60
CA LEU A 9 30.21 -17.11 13.35
C LEU A 9 28.83 -17.28 12.66
N TYR A 10 28.74 -18.04 11.58
CA TYR A 10 27.44 -18.41 11.00
C TYR A 10 27.03 -19.83 11.43
N GLY A 11 26.49 -19.93 12.64
CA GLY A 11 25.72 -21.09 13.06
C GLY A 11 24.37 -21.08 12.36
N GLU A 12 24.26 -21.84 11.27
CA GLU A 12 22.99 -22.18 10.65
C GLU A 12 22.08 -22.88 11.66
N ARG A 13 20.96 -22.25 11.99
CA ARG A 13 19.77 -22.95 12.50
C ARG A 13 18.56 -22.48 11.70
N THR A 14 18.43 -23.04 10.51
CA THR A 14 17.21 -23.01 9.72
C THR A 14 16.22 -24.00 10.34
N SER A 15 15.30 -23.55 11.21
CA SER A 15 14.06 -24.29 11.44
C SER A 15 13.01 -23.79 10.44
N GLY A 16 13.08 -24.29 9.21
CA GLY A 16 12.07 -24.04 8.20
C GLY A 16 10.78 -24.76 8.58
N ALA A 17 9.83 -24.06 9.19
CA ALA A 17 8.48 -24.59 9.35
C ALA A 17 7.76 -24.55 7.99
N ARG A 18 7.74 -25.69 7.28
CA ARG A 18 6.79 -25.91 6.18
C ARG A 18 5.41 -26.16 6.78
N LEU A 19 4.40 -25.46 6.25
CA LEU A 19 3.01 -25.85 6.47
C LEU A 19 2.77 -27.18 5.75
N PRO A 20 2.12 -28.18 6.39
CA PRO A 20 1.75 -29.41 5.70
C PRO A 20 0.63 -29.12 4.69
N VAL A 21 0.89 -29.39 3.42
CA VAL A 21 -0.13 -29.48 2.36
C VAL A 21 -0.61 -30.92 2.34
N ARG A 22 -1.91 -31.14 2.48
CA ARG A 22 -2.48 -32.48 2.27
C ARG A 22 -2.46 -32.81 0.78
N ASP A 23 -1.91 -33.97 0.44
CA ASP A 23 -2.04 -34.59 -0.87
C ASP A 23 -3.27 -35.50 -0.82
N ASP A 24 -4.42 -35.00 -1.27
CA ASP A 24 -5.65 -35.79 -1.38
C ASP A 24 -6.10 -35.78 -2.83
N GLY A 25 -5.49 -36.67 -3.63
CA GLY A 25 -5.99 -37.07 -4.93
C GLY A 25 -7.36 -37.72 -4.79
N GLY A 26 -8.43 -36.95 -4.92
CA GLY A 26 -9.79 -37.45 -4.89
C GLY A 26 -10.80 -36.31 -5.00
N ARG A 27 -11.65 -36.37 -6.02
CA ARG A 27 -12.69 -35.36 -6.31
C ARG A 27 -13.72 -35.34 -5.14
N ALA A 28 -13.50 -34.48 -4.15
CA ALA A 28 -14.37 -34.34 -2.98
C ALA A 28 -15.34 -33.16 -3.13
N ALA A 29 -16.61 -33.42 -2.78
CA ALA A 29 -17.67 -32.43 -2.65
C ALA A 29 -17.25 -31.28 -1.74
N ALA A 30 -17.78 -30.07 -1.99
CA ALA A 30 -17.51 -28.88 -1.19
C ALA A 30 -17.89 -29.11 0.29
N SER A 31 -16.92 -29.48 1.11
CA SER A 31 -17.12 -29.54 2.55
C SER A 31 -17.23 -28.11 3.08
N LEU A 32 -18.11 -27.91 4.06
CA LEU A 32 -18.14 -26.67 4.83
C LEU A 32 -16.73 -26.41 5.39
N PRO A 33 -16.31 -25.13 5.47
CA PRO A 33 -15.01 -24.77 6.03
C PRO A 33 -14.88 -25.33 7.44
N ALA A 34 -13.82 -26.10 7.70
CA ALA A 34 -13.57 -26.62 9.03
C ALA A 34 -13.39 -25.43 10.01
N PRO A 35 -13.94 -25.50 11.24
CA PRO A 35 -13.91 -24.39 12.21
C PRO A 35 -12.50 -23.89 12.59
N ASP A 36 -11.46 -24.63 12.23
CA ASP A 36 -10.08 -24.47 12.65
C ASP A 36 -9.24 -23.56 11.73
N ASP A 37 -9.59 -23.36 10.46
CA ASP A 37 -8.72 -22.65 9.51
C ASP A 37 -8.50 -21.17 9.87
N GLY A 38 -9.53 -20.47 10.37
CA GLY A 38 -9.42 -19.09 10.80
C GLY A 38 -8.56 -18.93 12.08
N GLU A 39 -8.70 -19.86 13.02
CA GLU A 39 -7.90 -19.88 14.25
C GLU A 39 -6.45 -20.29 13.98
N ARG A 40 -6.24 -21.28 13.10
CA ARG A 40 -4.91 -21.69 12.63
C ARG A 40 -4.20 -20.55 11.91
N LEU A 41 -4.90 -19.81 11.04
CA LEU A 41 -4.34 -18.65 10.36
C LEU A 41 -4.00 -17.51 11.34
N ALA A 42 -4.88 -17.21 12.30
CA ALA A 42 -4.60 -16.23 13.34
C ALA A 42 -3.40 -16.64 14.22
N GLY A 43 -3.29 -17.93 14.55
CA GLY A 43 -2.15 -18.51 15.27
C GLY A 43 -0.85 -18.38 14.48
N ALA A 44 -0.88 -18.67 13.17
CA ALA A 44 0.26 -18.50 12.28
C ALA A 44 0.71 -17.04 12.17
N LEU A 45 -0.24 -16.10 12.06
CA LEU A 45 0.06 -14.65 12.07
C LEU A 45 0.71 -14.22 13.38
N SER A 46 0.22 -14.73 14.50
CA SER A 46 0.80 -14.48 15.83
C SER A 46 2.21 -15.06 15.96
N ALA A 47 2.44 -16.26 15.41
CA ALA A 47 3.77 -16.88 15.37
C ALA A 47 4.76 -16.11 14.49
N LEU A 48 4.28 -15.48 13.39
CA LEU A 48 5.07 -14.57 12.55
C LEU A 48 5.41 -13.23 13.21
N GLY A 49 4.80 -12.95 14.37
CA GLY A 49 5.10 -11.77 15.18
C GLY A 49 4.04 -10.68 15.15
N VAL A 50 2.86 -10.91 14.55
CA VAL A 50 1.71 -10.00 14.70
C VAL A 50 1.27 -10.02 16.17
N ARG A 51 0.99 -8.84 16.72
CA ARG A 51 0.60 -8.65 18.11
C ARG A 51 -0.74 -7.91 18.23
N PRO A 52 -1.51 -8.16 19.30
CA PRO A 52 -2.68 -7.35 19.61
C PRO A 52 -2.31 -5.87 19.72
N GLY A 53 -3.13 -5.00 19.12
CA GLY A 53 -2.90 -3.56 19.06
C GLY A 53 -2.08 -3.08 17.85
N ASP A 54 -1.51 -4.00 17.06
CA ASP A 54 -0.69 -3.61 15.89
C ASP A 54 -1.50 -2.83 14.85
N VAL A 55 -0.84 -1.85 14.23
CA VAL A 55 -1.24 -1.32 12.92
C VAL A 55 -0.50 -2.14 11.86
N LEU A 56 -1.24 -2.79 10.97
CA LEU A 56 -0.69 -3.75 10.02
C LEU A 56 -1.05 -3.38 8.58
N LEU A 57 -0.06 -2.97 7.79
CA LEU A 57 -0.18 -2.82 6.34
C LEU A 57 -0.02 -4.19 5.67
N VAL A 58 -1.06 -4.65 4.98
CA VAL A 58 -1.12 -5.99 4.38
C VAL A 58 -1.10 -5.91 2.86
N HIS A 59 -0.16 -6.62 2.25
CA HIS A 59 -0.15 -6.95 0.84
C HIS A 59 -0.45 -8.44 0.69
N GLY A 60 -1.45 -8.81 -0.10
CA GLY A 60 -1.95 -10.18 -0.14
C GLY A 60 -2.18 -10.72 -1.53
N SER A 61 -1.65 -11.91 -1.82
CA SER A 61 -1.95 -12.71 -2.99
C SER A 61 -2.62 -14.01 -2.55
N LEU A 62 -3.95 -14.01 -2.45
CA LEU A 62 -4.69 -15.19 -1.98
C LEU A 62 -4.50 -16.41 -2.89
N ARG A 63 -4.32 -16.21 -4.19
CA ARG A 63 -3.96 -17.27 -5.14
C ARG A 63 -2.66 -18.01 -4.75
N SER A 64 -1.72 -17.31 -4.13
CA SER A 64 -0.41 -17.84 -3.75
C SER A 64 -0.41 -18.49 -2.36
N VAL A 65 -1.36 -18.10 -1.51
CA VAL A 65 -1.59 -18.74 -0.20
C VAL A 65 -2.25 -20.11 -0.37
N GLY A 66 -3.01 -20.29 -1.45
CA GLY A 66 -3.78 -21.50 -1.73
C GLY A 66 -5.23 -21.38 -1.25
N PRO A 67 -6.04 -22.44 -1.39
CA PRO A 67 -7.41 -22.45 -0.94
C PRO A 67 -7.49 -22.18 0.58
N VAL A 68 -8.25 -21.14 0.96
CA VAL A 68 -8.61 -20.88 2.35
C VAL A 68 -10.10 -21.09 2.47
N ALA A 69 -10.52 -21.95 3.39
CA ALA A 69 -11.93 -22.19 3.62
C ALA A 69 -12.59 -20.88 4.13
N GLY A 70 -13.69 -20.45 3.49
CA GLY A 70 -14.29 -19.12 3.73
C GLY A 70 -13.61 -17.95 2.99
N GLY A 71 -12.59 -18.24 2.16
CA GLY A 71 -12.02 -17.31 1.20
C GLY A 71 -11.41 -16.04 1.81
N PRO A 72 -11.46 -14.90 1.08
CA PRO A 72 -10.91 -13.62 1.56
C PRO A 72 -11.49 -13.15 2.90
N GLY A 73 -12.76 -13.45 3.17
CA GLY A 73 -13.44 -13.09 4.43
C GLY A 73 -12.83 -13.79 5.64
N ALA A 74 -12.50 -15.08 5.51
CA ALA A 74 -11.81 -15.83 6.56
C ALA A 74 -10.39 -15.27 6.83
N VAL A 75 -9.68 -14.86 5.78
CA VAL A 75 -8.37 -14.20 5.93
C VAL A 75 -8.50 -12.87 6.66
N LEU A 76 -9.48 -12.04 6.31
CA LEU A 76 -9.76 -10.80 7.04
C LEU A 76 -10.11 -11.08 8.51
N ALA A 77 -10.97 -12.08 8.79
CA ALA A 77 -11.32 -12.45 10.15
C ALA A 77 -10.08 -12.88 10.97
N ALA A 78 -9.18 -13.67 10.38
CA ALA A 78 -7.93 -14.08 11.01
C ALA A 78 -6.99 -12.89 11.28
N LEU A 79 -6.85 -11.96 10.32
CA LEU A 79 -6.09 -10.73 10.51
C LEU A 79 -6.65 -9.89 11.66
N ARG A 80 -7.98 -9.68 11.69
CA ARG A 80 -8.67 -8.96 12.76
C ARG A 80 -8.52 -9.64 14.11
N ARG A 81 -8.53 -10.97 14.16
CA ARG A 81 -8.27 -11.73 15.38
C ARG A 81 -6.83 -11.56 15.87
N ALA A 82 -5.85 -11.64 14.97
CA ALA A 82 -4.43 -11.52 15.32
C ALA A 82 -4.06 -10.13 15.86
N VAL A 83 -4.56 -9.05 15.21
CA VAL A 83 -4.32 -7.67 15.69
C VAL A 83 -5.26 -7.26 16.84
N GLY A 84 -6.31 -8.03 17.11
CA GLY A 84 -7.26 -7.75 18.19
C GLY A 84 -8.17 -6.54 17.95
N ARG A 85 -8.96 -6.19 18.97
CA ARG A 85 -9.95 -5.09 18.90
C ARG A 85 -9.30 -3.72 18.74
N GLU A 86 -8.17 -3.52 19.41
CA GLU A 86 -7.39 -2.27 19.38
C GLU A 86 -6.49 -2.15 18.15
N GLY A 87 -6.26 -3.24 17.41
CA GLY A 87 -5.42 -3.24 16.21
C GLY A 87 -6.14 -2.73 14.97
N THR A 88 -5.35 -2.28 13.98
CA THR A 88 -5.86 -1.72 12.72
C THR A 88 -5.23 -2.43 11.53
N VAL A 89 -6.06 -2.97 10.63
CA VAL A 89 -5.62 -3.58 9.37
C VAL A 89 -5.73 -2.54 8.27
N VAL A 90 -4.68 -2.39 7.46
CA VAL A 90 -4.61 -1.45 6.35
C VAL A 90 -4.20 -2.18 5.09
N VAL A 91 -4.81 -1.87 3.96
CA VAL A 91 -4.48 -2.42 2.64
C VAL A 91 -4.37 -1.30 1.61
N PRO A 92 -3.48 -1.43 0.61
CA PRO A 92 -3.60 -0.63 -0.60
C PRO A 92 -4.94 -0.91 -1.27
N SER A 93 -5.63 0.15 -1.69
CA SER A 93 -6.88 0.09 -2.47
C SER A 93 -6.72 0.89 -3.76
N PHE A 94 -5.57 0.73 -4.44
CA PHE A 94 -5.22 1.53 -5.61
C PHE A 94 -6.18 1.30 -6.77
N THR A 95 -6.35 2.36 -7.55
CA THR A 95 -7.23 2.46 -8.71
C THR A 95 -6.46 3.05 -9.89
N PRO A 96 -5.42 2.34 -10.39
CA PRO A 96 -4.67 2.80 -11.56
C PRO A 96 -5.56 2.98 -12.80
N GLU A 97 -6.74 2.36 -12.84
CA GLU A 97 -7.76 2.53 -13.88
C GLU A 97 -8.32 3.96 -13.90
N ASN A 98 -8.26 4.69 -12.77
CA ASN A 98 -8.67 6.09 -12.66
C ASN A 98 -7.48 7.05 -12.91
N SER A 99 -6.73 6.76 -13.97
CA SER A 99 -5.56 7.55 -14.41
C SER A 99 -5.48 7.53 -15.92
N ASP A 100 -5.26 8.69 -16.54
CA ASP A 100 -5.00 8.82 -17.98
C ASP A 100 -3.53 8.53 -18.36
N THR A 101 -2.69 8.20 -17.38
CA THR A 101 -1.28 7.86 -17.60
C THR A 101 -0.95 6.42 -17.22
N SER A 102 -1.91 5.65 -16.69
CA SER A 102 -1.67 4.26 -16.30
C SER A 102 -1.52 3.33 -17.50
N PRO A 103 -0.86 2.17 -17.32
CA PRO A 103 -0.86 1.10 -18.33
C PRO A 103 -2.26 0.67 -18.78
N HIS A 104 -3.24 0.67 -17.87
CA HIS A 104 -4.63 0.30 -18.17
C HIS A 104 -5.26 1.29 -19.14
N TYR A 105 -5.15 2.60 -18.88
CA TYR A 105 -5.67 3.61 -19.79
C TYR A 105 -4.92 3.60 -21.13
N ARG A 106 -3.59 3.56 -21.10
CA ARG A 106 -2.76 3.50 -22.32
C ARG A 106 -3.09 2.30 -23.20
N ALA A 107 -3.43 1.16 -22.61
CA ALA A 107 -3.93 0.00 -23.35
C ALA A 107 -5.32 0.27 -23.95
N ARG A 108 -6.25 0.83 -23.15
CA ARG A 108 -7.63 1.16 -23.58
C ARG A 108 -7.68 2.13 -24.76
N VAL A 109 -6.76 3.09 -24.83
CA VAL A 109 -6.75 4.13 -25.88
C VAL A 109 -5.78 3.87 -27.04
N ARG A 110 -5.14 2.70 -27.06
CA ARG A 110 -4.16 2.35 -28.10
C ARG A 110 -4.84 2.35 -29.47
N GLY A 111 -4.27 3.11 -30.42
CA GLY A 111 -4.77 3.19 -31.79
C GLY A 111 -5.94 4.15 -32.02
N LEU A 112 -6.51 4.74 -30.97
CA LEU A 112 -7.56 5.75 -31.10
C LEU A 112 -6.98 7.09 -31.58
N ASP A 113 -7.77 7.88 -32.31
CA ASP A 113 -7.44 9.27 -32.63
C ASP A 113 -7.65 10.22 -31.42
N ALA A 114 -7.37 11.51 -31.59
CA ALA A 114 -7.48 12.49 -30.51
C ALA A 114 -8.92 12.66 -29.99
N GLY A 115 -9.92 12.64 -30.87
CA GLY A 115 -11.33 12.81 -30.48
C GLY A 115 -11.86 11.61 -29.70
N ALA A 116 -11.54 10.40 -30.16
CA ALA A 116 -11.90 9.17 -29.47
C ALA A 116 -11.19 9.02 -28.12
N ARG A 117 -9.90 9.43 -28.01
CA ARG A 117 -9.18 9.49 -26.72
C ARG A 117 -9.85 10.44 -25.73
N GLU A 118 -10.25 11.60 -26.21
CA GLU A 118 -10.95 12.60 -25.40
C GLU A 118 -12.31 12.09 -24.94
N ALA A 119 -13.07 11.41 -25.81
CA ALA A 119 -14.33 10.78 -25.43
C ALA A 119 -14.14 9.71 -24.34
N VAL A 120 -13.12 8.86 -24.46
CA VAL A 120 -12.77 7.86 -23.43
C VAL A 120 -12.42 8.54 -22.10
N ARG A 121 -11.62 9.61 -22.14
CA ARG A 121 -11.22 10.37 -20.95
C ARG A 121 -12.43 11.01 -20.27
N SER A 122 -13.29 11.66 -21.04
CA SER A 122 -14.52 12.30 -20.56
C SER A 122 -15.55 11.29 -20.02
N SER A 123 -15.48 10.01 -20.45
CA SER A 123 -16.34 8.95 -19.94
C SER A 123 -15.83 8.29 -18.66
N MET A 124 -14.65 8.64 -18.14
CA MET A 124 -14.10 8.01 -16.94
C MET A 124 -14.85 8.49 -15.70
N PRO A 125 -15.44 7.59 -14.89
CA PRO A 125 -16.16 8.00 -13.70
C PRO A 125 -15.21 8.63 -12.68
N PRO A 126 -15.66 9.66 -11.95
CA PRO A 126 -14.87 10.24 -10.86
C PRO A 126 -14.65 9.20 -9.76
N PHE A 127 -13.52 9.33 -9.06
CA PHE A 127 -13.26 8.49 -7.90
C PHE A 127 -14.24 8.82 -6.76
N ASP A 128 -14.92 7.79 -6.29
CA ASP A 128 -15.70 7.77 -5.06
C ASP A 128 -15.06 6.74 -4.09
N PRO A 129 -14.59 7.16 -2.91
CA PRO A 129 -13.98 6.24 -1.94
C PRO A 129 -14.88 5.07 -1.54
N ALA A 130 -16.20 5.27 -1.45
CA ALA A 130 -17.17 4.25 -1.07
C ALA A 130 -17.48 3.30 -2.24
N LEU A 131 -17.66 3.85 -3.45
CA LEU A 131 -18.19 3.08 -4.58
C LEU A 131 -17.13 2.53 -5.54
N THR A 132 -15.98 3.17 -5.68
CA THR A 132 -14.99 2.79 -6.70
C THR A 132 -14.32 1.47 -6.32
N PRO A 133 -14.42 0.41 -7.13
CA PRO A 133 -13.75 -0.86 -6.82
C PRO A 133 -12.22 -0.73 -6.94
N ALA A 134 -11.46 -1.62 -6.29
CA ALA A 134 -10.00 -1.69 -6.42
C ALA A 134 -9.54 -3.03 -7.04
N PRO A 135 -9.95 -3.34 -8.29
CA PRO A 135 -9.82 -4.68 -8.86
C PRO A 135 -8.36 -5.14 -9.00
N SER A 136 -7.45 -4.21 -9.27
CA SER A 136 -6.01 -4.49 -9.41
C SER A 136 -5.32 -4.87 -8.10
N MET A 137 -5.94 -4.65 -6.94
CA MET A 137 -5.34 -4.93 -5.62
C MET A 137 -5.65 -6.33 -5.10
N GLY A 138 -6.58 -7.05 -5.73
CA GLY A 138 -6.95 -8.42 -5.37
C GLY A 138 -8.04 -8.52 -4.30
N ALA A 139 -8.56 -9.75 -4.15
CA ALA A 139 -9.80 -10.00 -3.39
C ALA A 139 -9.70 -9.68 -1.89
N LEU A 140 -8.53 -9.82 -1.26
CA LEU A 140 -8.35 -9.44 0.14
C LEU A 140 -8.49 -7.93 0.34
N ALA A 141 -7.87 -7.12 -0.52
CA ALA A 141 -7.94 -5.67 -0.44
C ALA A 141 -9.37 -5.19 -0.65
N GLU A 142 -10.08 -5.77 -1.61
CA GLU A 142 -11.49 -5.47 -1.86
C GLU A 142 -12.37 -5.84 -0.67
N THR A 143 -12.14 -7.00 -0.05
CA THR A 143 -12.87 -7.46 1.14
C THR A 143 -12.67 -6.52 2.33
N VAL A 144 -11.45 -6.02 2.55
CA VAL A 144 -11.18 -5.01 3.59
C VAL A 144 -11.87 -3.69 3.23
N ARG A 145 -11.78 -3.24 1.99
CA ARG A 145 -12.37 -1.98 1.51
C ARG A 145 -13.89 -1.93 1.73
N THR A 146 -14.58 -3.03 1.49
CA THR A 146 -16.04 -3.12 1.60
C THR A 146 -16.53 -3.59 2.98
N ALA A 147 -15.63 -3.89 3.92
CA ALA A 147 -16.04 -4.33 5.25
C ALA A 147 -16.80 -3.23 6.00
N VAL A 148 -17.81 -3.62 6.78
CA VAL A 148 -18.55 -2.69 7.63
C VAL A 148 -17.58 -2.00 8.60
N GLY A 149 -17.62 -0.67 8.65
CA GLY A 149 -16.74 0.14 9.48
C GLY A 149 -15.38 0.44 8.86
N ALA A 150 -15.07 -0.09 7.66
CA ALA A 150 -13.86 0.30 6.94
C ALA A 150 -13.91 1.77 6.53
N ARG A 151 -12.72 2.38 6.44
CA ARG A 151 -12.48 3.72 5.91
C ARG A 151 -11.58 3.61 4.69
N ARG A 152 -11.67 4.58 3.78
CA ARG A 152 -10.79 4.70 2.62
C ARG A 152 -10.33 6.14 2.45
N SER A 153 -9.04 6.33 2.18
CA SER A 153 -8.47 7.65 1.92
C SER A 153 -8.94 8.22 0.57
N GLY A 154 -8.92 9.54 0.41
CA GLY A 154 -9.51 10.24 -0.74
C GLY A 154 -8.72 10.26 -2.04
N HIS A 155 -7.50 9.71 -2.11
CA HIS A 155 -6.71 9.82 -3.35
C HIS A 155 -7.27 8.94 -4.48
N PRO A 156 -7.52 9.50 -5.68
CA PRO A 156 -8.20 8.79 -6.77
C PRO A 156 -7.43 7.63 -7.42
N GLN A 157 -6.18 7.39 -7.01
CA GLN A 157 -5.27 6.45 -7.69
C GLN A 157 -4.53 5.59 -6.68
N THR A 158 -4.02 6.18 -5.61
CA THR A 158 -3.20 5.49 -4.60
C THR A 158 -3.90 5.39 -3.24
N SER A 159 -5.23 5.37 -3.21
CA SER A 159 -5.97 5.28 -1.95
C SER A 159 -5.65 4.01 -1.15
N PHE A 160 -5.75 4.10 0.17
CA PHE A 160 -5.68 2.97 1.10
C PHE A 160 -7.04 2.76 1.77
N ALA A 161 -7.34 1.52 2.11
CA ALA A 161 -8.48 1.16 2.94
C ALA A 161 -8.00 0.60 4.29
N ALA A 162 -8.71 0.90 5.37
CA ALA A 162 -8.35 0.50 6.71
C ALA A 162 -9.57 0.11 7.54
N LEU A 163 -9.40 -0.88 8.41
CA LEU A 163 -10.40 -1.36 9.34
C LEU A 163 -9.80 -1.49 10.73
N GLY A 164 -10.33 -0.75 11.70
CA GLY A 164 -9.86 -0.68 13.08
C GLY A 164 -10.00 0.73 13.68
N PRO A 165 -9.69 0.91 14.98
CA PRO A 165 -9.92 2.17 15.68
C PRO A 165 -9.11 3.35 15.11
N ARG A 166 -7.92 3.10 14.56
CA ARG A 166 -7.06 4.15 13.97
C ARG A 166 -7.30 4.39 12.49
N ALA A 167 -8.30 3.73 11.88
CA ALA A 167 -8.54 3.81 10.43
C ALA A 167 -8.81 5.25 9.95
N ALA A 168 -9.58 6.04 10.71
CA ALA A 168 -9.87 7.43 10.35
C ALA A 168 -8.60 8.32 10.42
N GLU A 169 -7.83 8.18 11.50
CA GLU A 169 -6.57 8.90 11.73
C GLU A 169 -5.54 8.62 10.63
N LEU A 170 -5.28 7.34 10.35
CA LEU A 170 -4.23 6.91 9.42
C LEU A 170 -4.53 7.29 7.96
N LEU A 171 -5.81 7.41 7.60
CA LEU A 171 -6.25 7.66 6.22
C LEU A 171 -6.66 9.11 5.94
N ALA A 172 -6.71 9.96 6.98
CA ALA A 172 -7.09 11.35 6.85
C ALA A 172 -6.09 12.14 6.00
N GLY A 173 -6.56 13.21 5.35
CA GLY A 173 -5.69 14.19 4.71
C GLY A 173 -4.79 13.64 3.59
N HIS A 174 -5.18 12.55 2.92
CA HIS A 174 -4.46 12.05 1.75
C HIS A 174 -4.58 13.04 0.59
N ARG A 175 -3.53 13.83 0.38
CA ARG A 175 -3.53 14.91 -0.60
C ARG A 175 -3.61 14.41 -2.04
N PRO A 176 -4.43 15.03 -2.92
CA PRO A 176 -4.53 14.63 -4.32
C PRO A 176 -3.24 14.75 -5.13
N ASP A 177 -2.32 15.62 -4.72
CA ASP A 177 -1.02 15.84 -5.36
C ASP A 177 0.12 15.04 -4.70
N CYS A 178 -0.20 14.19 -3.71
CA CYS A 178 0.76 13.35 -3.02
C CYS A 178 0.32 11.90 -3.10
N HIS A 179 0.91 11.14 -4.03
CA HIS A 179 0.55 9.74 -4.22
C HIS A 179 0.89 8.87 -3.01
N LEU A 180 2.16 8.89 -2.60
CA LEU A 180 2.74 7.95 -1.64
C LEU A 180 3.87 8.60 -0.81
N GLY A 181 3.87 9.93 -0.72
CA GLY A 181 4.86 10.74 0.01
C GLY A 181 4.43 11.13 1.43
N GLU A 182 4.97 12.25 1.92
CA GLU A 182 4.75 12.72 3.32
C GLU A 182 3.28 13.03 3.63
N ASP A 183 2.52 13.55 2.67
CA ASP A 183 1.09 13.85 2.88
C ASP A 183 0.17 12.64 2.59
N SER A 184 0.72 11.42 2.53
CA SER A 184 -0.03 10.18 2.24
C SER A 184 -0.21 9.29 3.48
N PRO A 185 -1.12 8.29 3.44
CA PRO A 185 -1.23 7.29 4.50
C PRO A 185 0.07 6.52 4.79
N LEU A 186 0.99 6.39 3.82
CA LEU A 186 2.26 5.70 4.07
C LEU A 186 3.12 6.42 5.11
N ALA A 187 3.17 7.75 5.09
CA ALA A 187 3.93 8.51 6.07
C ALA A 187 3.33 8.36 7.47
N ARG A 188 2.01 8.39 7.59
CA ARG A 188 1.29 8.16 8.86
C ARG A 188 1.48 6.74 9.37
N LEU A 189 1.48 5.74 8.48
CA LEU A 189 1.79 4.36 8.83
C LEU A 189 3.23 4.21 9.34
N TYR A 190 4.18 4.93 8.73
CA TYR A 190 5.56 4.97 9.20
C TYR A 190 5.66 5.60 10.60
N GLU A 191 5.01 6.74 10.83
CA GLU A 191 4.95 7.40 12.14
C GLU A 191 4.28 6.54 13.21
N ALA A 192 3.32 5.70 12.81
CA ALA A 192 2.61 4.78 13.68
C ALA A 192 3.37 3.48 14.00
N ASP A 193 4.63 3.33 13.56
CA ASP A 193 5.42 2.07 13.65
C ASP A 193 4.65 0.85 13.11
N ALA A 194 3.93 1.04 11.98
CA ALA A 194 3.11 -0.02 11.41
C ALA A 194 3.95 -1.22 10.96
N GLY A 195 3.49 -2.43 11.29
CA GLY A 195 4.00 -3.65 10.71
C GLY A 195 3.61 -3.79 9.24
N ILE A 196 4.45 -4.47 8.45
CA ILE A 196 4.14 -4.82 7.06
C ILE A 196 4.07 -6.33 6.93
N LEU A 197 2.95 -6.84 6.43
CA LEU A 197 2.73 -8.25 6.13
C LEU A 197 2.66 -8.46 4.62
N LEU A 198 3.59 -9.26 4.09
CA LEU A 198 3.58 -9.74 2.71
C LEU A 198 3.02 -11.17 2.68
N LEU A 199 1.71 -11.30 2.48
CA LEU A 199 1.00 -12.57 2.49
C LEU A 199 0.96 -13.19 1.09
N GLY A 200 1.80 -14.20 0.85
CA GLY A 200 1.88 -14.88 -0.46
C GLY A 200 2.45 -14.01 -1.58
N THR A 201 3.16 -12.94 -1.24
CA THR A 201 3.71 -11.97 -2.19
C THR A 201 5.11 -11.53 -1.77
N GLY A 202 5.84 -10.88 -2.68
CA GLY A 202 7.20 -10.40 -2.45
C GLY A 202 7.31 -8.89 -2.28
N PHE A 203 8.55 -8.44 -2.13
CA PHE A 203 8.93 -7.02 -1.97
C PHE A 203 8.56 -6.16 -3.17
N ASP A 204 8.38 -6.74 -4.36
CA ASP A 204 7.90 -6.08 -5.57
C ASP A 204 6.50 -5.46 -5.41
N THR A 205 5.73 -5.93 -4.44
CA THR A 205 4.39 -5.39 -4.12
C THR A 205 4.35 -4.49 -2.89
N CYS A 206 5.48 -4.33 -2.18
CA CYS A 206 5.54 -3.60 -0.93
C CYS A 206 5.52 -2.08 -1.17
N THR A 207 4.38 -1.44 -0.90
CA THR A 207 4.20 -0.01 -1.21
C THR A 207 5.03 0.92 -0.31
N ALA A 208 5.50 0.44 0.84
CA ALA A 208 6.33 1.22 1.75
C ALA A 208 7.65 1.70 1.11
N PHE A 209 8.17 0.99 0.10
CA PHE A 209 9.35 1.45 -0.62
C PHE A 209 9.15 2.80 -1.32
N HIS A 210 7.93 3.11 -1.76
CA HIS A 210 7.64 4.40 -2.38
C HIS A 210 7.85 5.57 -1.43
N LEU A 211 7.52 5.44 -0.13
CA LEU A 211 7.84 6.50 0.82
C LEU A 211 9.35 6.71 0.93
N GLY A 212 10.13 5.62 0.90
CA GLY A 212 11.60 5.69 0.83
C GLY A 212 12.11 6.43 -0.42
N GLU A 213 11.49 6.18 -1.58
CA GLU A 213 11.79 6.90 -2.83
C GLU A 213 11.50 8.40 -2.70
N TYR A 214 10.40 8.78 -2.03
CA TYR A 214 10.05 10.17 -1.77
C TYR A 214 11.02 10.87 -0.81
N ARG A 215 11.60 10.13 0.15
CA ARG A 215 12.53 10.62 1.18
C ARG A 215 13.98 10.62 0.73
N ARG A 216 14.32 9.89 -0.33
CA ARG A 216 15.67 9.86 -0.87
C ARG A 216 16.05 11.27 -1.37
N PRO A 217 17.18 11.84 -0.90
CA PRO A 217 17.73 13.05 -1.49
C PRO A 217 18.12 12.80 -2.95
N GLY A 218 17.59 13.60 -3.87
CA GLY A 218 17.85 13.48 -5.32
C GLY A 218 16.64 13.90 -6.15
N PRO A 219 16.79 14.01 -7.48
CA PRO A 219 15.67 14.36 -8.36
C PRO A 219 14.57 13.29 -8.26
N ARG A 220 13.34 13.73 -7.99
CA ARG A 220 12.13 12.88 -7.90
C ARG A 220 11.65 12.47 -9.30
N SER A 221 11.12 11.25 -9.41
CA SER A 221 10.58 10.69 -10.67
C SER A 221 9.05 10.68 -10.68
N ALA A 222 8.48 11.07 -11.84
CA ALA A 222 7.08 10.97 -12.29
C ALA A 222 6.01 11.89 -11.67
N ALA A 223 5.40 12.69 -12.55
CA ALA A 223 4.09 13.29 -12.38
C ALA A 223 3.02 12.34 -12.96
N THR A 224 1.99 12.09 -12.17
CA THR A 224 0.81 11.29 -12.53
C THR A 224 -0.40 12.22 -12.52
N GLY A 225 -1.05 12.35 -13.67
CA GLY A 225 -2.30 13.10 -13.79
C GLY A 225 -3.43 12.31 -13.13
N ALA A 226 -4.20 12.96 -12.27
CA ALA A 226 -5.41 12.41 -11.66
C ALA A 226 -6.63 13.27 -12.00
N TRP A 227 -7.76 12.61 -12.25
CA TRP A 227 -9.02 13.27 -12.58
C TRP A 227 -9.84 13.50 -11.30
N TRP A 228 -10.22 14.74 -11.03
CA TRP A 228 -11.01 15.14 -9.87
C TRP A 228 -12.05 16.21 -10.25
N PRO A 229 -13.33 16.07 -9.87
CA PRO A 229 -14.31 17.16 -9.99
C PRO A 229 -14.11 18.20 -8.87
N ARG A 230 -13.90 19.47 -9.21
CA ARG A 230 -13.93 20.55 -8.20
C ARG A 230 -15.34 20.73 -7.62
N GLY A 231 -15.43 20.76 -6.30
CA GLY A 231 -16.44 21.51 -5.55
C GLY A 231 -17.73 20.78 -5.18
N ALA A 232 -17.78 20.28 -3.93
CA ALA A 232 -19.02 20.25 -3.15
C ALA A 232 -18.92 21.33 -2.06
N CYS A 233 -18.89 22.59 -2.47
CA CYS A 233 -19.27 23.71 -1.61
C CYS A 233 -19.67 24.90 -2.49
N GLY A 234 -20.97 25.23 -2.46
CA GLY A 234 -21.53 26.58 -2.54
C GLY A 234 -21.19 27.47 -3.75
N SER A 235 -22.25 27.79 -4.50
CA SER A 235 -22.46 28.93 -5.40
C SER A 235 -21.86 28.88 -6.80
N GLY A 236 -22.75 29.09 -7.77
CA GLY A 236 -22.54 28.89 -9.19
C GLY A 236 -21.56 29.88 -9.82
N GLY A 237 -20.83 29.37 -10.82
CA GLY A 237 -19.95 30.15 -11.69
C GLY A 237 -19.34 29.24 -12.74
N SER A 238 -19.52 29.61 -14.00
CA SER A 238 -19.13 28.92 -15.23
C SER A 238 -17.81 28.12 -15.18
N THR A 239 -17.90 26.85 -15.59
CA THR A 239 -16.82 25.86 -15.62
C THR A 239 -15.81 26.16 -16.73
N ARG A 240 -14.57 26.49 -16.35
CA ARG A 240 -13.41 26.36 -17.25
C ARG A 240 -12.27 25.61 -16.54
N MET A 241 -11.85 24.50 -17.14
CA MET A 241 -10.77 23.60 -16.69
C MET A 241 -9.41 24.12 -17.17
N SER A 242 -8.33 23.86 -16.41
CA SER A 242 -6.95 24.17 -16.82
C SER A 242 -6.06 22.94 -16.63
N PRO A 243 -5.33 22.48 -17.66
CA PRO A 243 -4.34 21.41 -17.52
C PRO A 243 -3.04 21.97 -16.90
N TRP A 244 -2.43 21.22 -16.00
CA TRP A 244 -1.09 21.49 -15.47
C TRP A 244 -0.10 20.45 -16.02
N THR A 245 1.07 20.90 -16.43
CA THR A 245 2.18 20.08 -16.94
C THR A 245 3.47 20.42 -16.23
N THR A 246 4.36 19.44 -16.05
CA THR A 246 5.75 19.69 -15.64
C THR A 246 6.68 18.61 -16.25
N ALA A 247 7.90 19.02 -16.60
CA ALA A 247 8.81 18.38 -17.57
C ALA A 247 9.74 17.27 -17.02
N THR A 248 10.48 16.61 -17.92
CA THR A 248 10.84 15.17 -17.92
C THR A 248 12.36 14.84 -17.92
N SER A 249 12.74 13.58 -17.64
CA SER A 249 13.47 12.69 -18.61
C SER A 249 13.81 11.26 -18.13
N ARG A 250 13.82 10.35 -19.13
CA ARG A 250 14.25 8.93 -19.35
C ARG A 250 13.98 7.78 -18.33
N PRO A 251 13.45 6.62 -18.81
CA PRO A 251 13.13 5.46 -17.97
C PRO A 251 14.33 4.53 -17.69
N TRP A 252 14.40 4.03 -16.46
CA TRP A 252 15.29 2.95 -16.02
C TRP A 252 14.64 1.58 -16.23
N ALA A 253 15.45 0.56 -16.58
CA ALA A 253 15.03 -0.83 -16.79
C ALA A 253 15.35 -1.70 -15.55
N PRO A 254 14.40 -2.51 -15.03
CA PRO A 254 14.64 -3.33 -13.84
C PRO A 254 15.54 -4.56 -14.13
N PRO A 255 16.34 -5.03 -13.15
CA PRO A 255 17.09 -6.28 -13.27
C PRO A 255 16.16 -7.50 -13.22
N SER A 256 16.60 -8.59 -13.86
CA SER A 256 15.85 -9.82 -14.09
C SER A 256 15.35 -10.51 -12.81
N ARG A 257 14.13 -11.05 -12.88
CA ARG A 257 13.40 -11.80 -11.84
C ARG A 257 14.28 -12.87 -11.17
N SER A 258 14.35 -12.83 -9.84
CA SER A 258 14.69 -14.00 -9.01
C SER A 258 13.41 -14.71 -8.54
N PRO A 259 13.44 -16.04 -8.33
CA PRO A 259 12.27 -16.80 -7.89
C PRO A 259 11.85 -16.43 -6.44
N PRO A 260 10.57 -16.63 -6.07
CA PRO A 260 10.06 -16.23 -4.76
C PRO A 260 10.70 -17.06 -3.63
N GLY A 261 11.39 -16.38 -2.71
CA GLY A 261 11.85 -16.94 -1.44
C GLY A 261 10.74 -16.99 -0.37
N PRO A 262 10.94 -17.72 0.74
CA PRO A 262 9.92 -17.91 1.77
C PRO A 262 9.55 -16.61 2.51
N VAL A 263 8.36 -16.62 3.11
CA VAL A 263 7.77 -15.52 3.90
C VAL A 263 8.79 -14.99 4.92
N THR A 264 9.11 -13.70 4.81
CA THR A 264 9.98 -12.99 5.76
C THR A 264 9.20 -11.83 6.38
N SER A 265 9.17 -11.74 7.70
CA SER A 265 8.80 -10.52 8.42
C SER A 265 10.09 -9.82 8.85
N ARG A 266 10.22 -8.53 8.55
CA ARG A 266 11.35 -7.70 9.01
C ARG A 266 10.78 -6.44 9.66
N ARG A 267 11.01 -6.27 10.96
CA ARG A 267 10.81 -4.97 11.62
C ARG A 267 11.92 -4.03 11.17
N LEU A 268 11.54 -2.90 10.57
CA LEU A 268 12.43 -1.76 10.40
C LEU A 268 12.36 -0.96 11.71
N ARG A 269 13.41 -1.02 12.55
CA ARG A 269 13.49 -0.11 13.70
C ARG A 269 14.05 1.24 13.20
N SER A 270 13.34 2.33 13.47
CA SER A 270 13.91 3.67 13.42
C SER A 270 14.78 3.89 14.67
N GLY A 271 16.01 4.36 14.48
CA GLY A 271 16.85 4.83 15.58
C GLY A 271 16.40 6.21 16.08
N PRO A 272 16.76 6.62 17.31
CA PRO A 272 16.32 7.90 17.86
C PRO A 272 16.94 9.09 17.10
N HIS A 273 16.07 9.97 16.57
CA HIS A 273 16.48 11.27 16.03
C HIS A 273 16.80 12.24 17.16
N ARG A 274 18.04 12.75 17.20
CA ARG A 274 18.41 13.93 17.99
C ARG A 274 17.73 15.16 17.39
N ALA A 275 16.89 15.82 18.18
CA ALA A 275 16.35 17.13 17.85
C ALA A 275 17.47 18.18 17.88
N GLY A 276 17.84 18.71 16.72
CA GLY A 276 18.65 19.91 16.61
C GLY A 276 17.72 21.13 16.59
N SER A 277 17.76 21.93 17.64
CA SER A 277 17.06 23.21 17.73
C SER A 277 17.73 24.25 16.82
N SER A 278 17.12 24.59 15.69
CA SER A 278 17.44 25.81 14.93
C SER A 278 16.50 26.93 15.37
N GLY A 279 17.00 27.81 16.23
CA GLY A 279 16.30 29.00 16.70
C GLY A 279 16.07 30.03 15.59
N CYS A 280 14.89 30.63 15.60
CA CYS A 280 14.48 31.73 14.73
C CYS A 280 15.35 32.98 14.96
N GLY A 281 16.12 33.39 13.93
CA GLY A 281 16.75 34.70 13.88
C GLY A 281 15.83 35.73 13.20
N ARG A 282 15.38 36.74 13.94
CA ARG A 282 14.77 37.95 13.36
C ARG A 282 15.86 38.85 12.77
N PRO A 283 15.64 39.51 11.61
CA PRO A 283 16.58 40.51 11.12
C PRO A 283 16.44 41.83 11.90
N SER A 284 17.57 42.35 12.37
CA SER A 284 17.70 43.70 12.94
C SER A 284 17.78 44.72 11.82
N THR A 285 17.00 45.79 11.92
CA THR A 285 17.17 47.01 11.13
C THR A 285 17.69 48.12 12.04
N SER A 286 18.80 48.74 11.66
CA SER A 286 19.27 50.02 12.21
C SER A 286 19.29 51.03 11.06
N PRO A 287 18.94 52.31 11.29
CA PRO A 287 18.88 53.31 10.23
C PRO A 287 20.28 53.89 9.94
N PRO A 288 20.50 54.48 8.75
CA PRO A 288 21.78 55.04 8.38
C PRO A 288 22.03 56.39 9.07
N SER A 289 23.29 56.62 9.41
CA SER A 289 23.85 57.93 9.75
C SER A 289 24.49 58.51 8.48
N GLY A 290 24.16 59.74 8.11
CA GLY A 290 24.76 60.46 6.99
C GLY A 290 23.75 60.98 5.99
#